data_AF-A0A3N5FG23-F1
#
_entry.id   AF-A0A3N5FG23-F1
#
_cell.length_a   1.000
_cell.length_b   1.000
_cell.length_c   1.000
_cell.angle_alpha   90.00
_cell.angle_beta   90.00
_cell.angle_gamma   90.00
#
_symmetry.space_group_name_H-M   'P 1'
#
loop_
_entity.id
_entity.type
_entity.pdbx_description
1 polymer ?
#
loop_
_entity_poly.entity_id
_entity_poly.type
_entity_poly.pdbx_seq_one_letter_code
_entity_poly.pdbx_strand_id
1 'polypeptide(L)'
;MDQNELRLLENRCIQDEPPECMAACPIHVDARAFAGHMARGAGQDAWKVLKKTMPFPSILGRICDAPCRDRCKRGKAGQAIEIGRLERACVSTPAPKQRIPALPKKEKRIAITGSDLDSLTAAWDLARKGYEISLFDSGDQPGGCLLAMSEKILPRYVVEEEIRELSALGVDIRLNAPVRDEVFHGGMRHDFDAVYLGVDHIAALRDENNGVFVYGYFQNGSSGSPVWKAAEGRRAATSIDRYLQKVSLTAGREREGPYSTRLYTRTDGVIHLSAVQPLDPVLGYTPDEAIREAGRCLQCQCLECVKVCEYLKHFGGYPKRYTREIYNNASIVMGARQANRLINSCSLCGLCEAVCPEDFAMQTLCLEARREMVQKGRMPPSAHEFALLDMAFSNSEQFAMVRHEPGFKTGIFLFFPGCQLSASAPAMVKKVYAHLRRILSGGVGLMLGCCNAPAFWAGDENLFQAEFSSLRDRWNGLGRPQIILACSTCYRIFETHMPEAQIISLWRVLEE
;
A
#
# COMPACT_ATOMS: atom_id res chain seq x y z
N MET A 1 7.16 8.08 -20.25
CA MET A 1 6.46 7.02 -19.49
C MET A 1 5.11 6.73 -20.15
N ASP A 2 4.85 5.49 -20.55
CA ASP A 2 3.55 5.04 -21.04
C ASP A 2 2.63 4.58 -19.88
N GLN A 3 1.40 4.13 -20.20
CA GLN A 3 0.44 3.70 -19.19
C GLN A 3 0.81 2.37 -18.50
N ASN A 4 1.53 1.48 -19.19
CA ASN A 4 1.97 0.21 -18.62
C ASN A 4 3.15 0.42 -17.66
N GLU A 5 4.13 1.23 -18.07
CA GLU A 5 5.25 1.67 -17.22
C GLU A 5 4.75 2.37 -15.96
N LEU A 6 3.76 3.27 -16.10
CA LEU A 6 3.11 3.93 -14.95
C LEU A 6 2.56 2.89 -13.96
N ARG A 7 1.80 1.90 -14.44
CA ARG A 7 1.20 0.88 -13.58
C ARG A 7 2.26 0.02 -12.90
N LEU A 8 3.31 -0.36 -13.61
CA LEU A 8 4.43 -1.11 -13.05
C LEU A 8 5.10 -0.33 -11.92
N LEU A 9 5.37 0.95 -12.13
CA LEU A 9 5.98 1.81 -11.12
C LEU A 9 5.04 2.05 -9.92
N GLU A 10 3.75 2.32 -10.17
CA GLU A 10 2.74 2.44 -9.11
C GLU A 10 2.69 1.18 -8.22
N ASN A 11 2.77 -0.01 -8.82
CA ASN A 11 2.69 -1.30 -8.13
C ASN A 11 3.91 -1.65 -7.25
N ARG A 12 5.04 -0.94 -7.42
CA ARG A 12 6.18 -1.04 -6.50
C ARG A 12 5.89 -0.39 -5.15
N CYS A 13 5.04 0.63 -5.12
CA CYS A 13 4.68 1.27 -3.87
C CYS A 13 3.53 0.51 -3.19
N ILE A 14 3.84 -0.16 -2.09
CA ILE A 14 2.94 -1.04 -1.34
C ILE A 14 2.11 -0.33 -0.26
N GLN A 15 2.12 1.00 -0.19
CA GLN A 15 1.37 1.76 0.84
C GLN A 15 -0.15 1.50 0.80
N ASP A 16 -0.70 1.25 -0.39
CA ASP A 16 -2.12 0.96 -0.59
C ASP A 16 -2.46 -0.53 -0.40
N GLU A 17 -1.45 -1.39 -0.19
CA GLU A 17 -1.72 -2.80 0.11
C GLU A 17 -2.44 -2.91 1.46
N PRO A 18 -3.37 -3.87 1.58
CA PRO A 18 -4.20 -3.99 2.77
C PRO A 18 -3.35 -4.38 3.98
N PRO A 19 -3.67 -3.90 5.19
CA PRO A 19 -2.98 -4.34 6.40
C PRO A 19 -3.26 -5.83 6.68
N GLU A 20 -2.33 -6.49 7.37
CA GLU A 20 -2.41 -7.94 7.65
C GLU A 20 -3.72 -8.34 8.31
N CYS A 21 -4.27 -7.51 9.19
CA CYS A 21 -5.57 -7.78 9.83
C CYS A 21 -6.74 -7.82 8.83
N MET A 22 -6.75 -6.96 7.80
CA MET A 22 -7.77 -6.98 6.74
C MET A 22 -7.53 -8.16 5.79
N ALA A 23 -6.28 -8.42 5.41
CA ALA A 23 -5.92 -9.53 4.54
C ALA A 23 -6.18 -10.90 5.21
N ALA A 24 -6.10 -10.98 6.53
CA ALA A 24 -6.40 -12.17 7.33
C ALA A 24 -7.89 -12.40 7.59
N CYS A 25 -8.71 -11.34 7.54
CA CYS A 25 -10.15 -11.44 7.79
C CYS A 25 -10.82 -12.15 6.61
N PRO A 26 -11.57 -13.25 6.80
CA PRO A 26 -12.23 -13.97 5.71
C PRO A 26 -13.23 -13.12 4.90
N ILE A 27 -13.79 -12.08 5.52
CA ILE A 27 -14.69 -11.12 4.87
C ILE A 27 -14.04 -9.74 4.63
N HIS A 28 -12.74 -9.58 4.88
CA HIS A 28 -11.96 -8.34 4.61
C HIS A 28 -12.47 -7.06 5.29
N VAL A 29 -12.88 -7.15 6.56
CA VAL A 29 -13.18 -5.95 7.37
C VAL A 29 -11.93 -5.07 7.52
N ASP A 30 -12.09 -3.76 7.36
CA ASP A 30 -11.00 -2.79 7.57
C ASP A 30 -10.74 -2.55 9.06
N ALA A 31 -10.16 -3.54 9.71
CA ALA A 31 -9.83 -3.50 11.13
C ALA A 31 -8.89 -2.33 11.49
N ARG A 32 -8.05 -1.86 10.56
CA ARG A 32 -7.15 -0.70 10.77
C ARG A 32 -7.96 0.59 10.88
N ALA A 33 -8.83 0.86 9.89
CA ALA A 33 -9.69 2.04 9.91
C ALA A 33 -10.68 1.99 11.09
N PHE A 34 -11.28 0.82 11.34
CA PHE A 34 -12.17 0.57 12.47
C PHE A 34 -11.50 0.93 13.81
N ALA A 35 -10.32 0.36 14.09
CA ALA A 35 -9.56 0.68 15.30
C ALA A 35 -9.19 2.17 15.38
N GLY A 36 -8.86 2.80 14.25
CA GLY A 36 -8.56 4.24 14.21
C GLY A 36 -9.75 5.13 14.56
N HIS A 37 -10.99 4.72 14.25
CA HIS A 37 -12.20 5.41 14.70
C HIS A 37 -12.49 5.13 16.17
N MET A 38 -12.38 3.87 16.62
CA MET A 38 -12.58 3.51 18.03
C MET A 38 -11.60 4.23 18.96
N ALA A 39 -10.32 4.34 18.57
CA ALA A 39 -9.29 5.03 19.35
C ALA A 39 -9.57 6.54 19.53
N ARG A 40 -10.35 7.15 18.65
CA ARG A 40 -10.78 8.55 18.72
C ARG A 40 -12.14 8.74 19.40
N GLY A 41 -12.74 7.67 19.92
CA GLY A 41 -14.10 7.70 20.46
C GLY A 41 -15.18 7.90 19.39
N ALA A 42 -14.85 7.77 18.10
CA ALA A 42 -15.76 8.00 16.98
C ALA A 42 -16.57 6.73 16.65
N GLY A 43 -17.34 6.23 17.63
CA GLY A 43 -18.06 4.96 17.53
C GLY A 43 -19.02 4.87 16.34
N GLN A 44 -19.68 5.97 15.97
CA GLN A 44 -20.57 6.01 14.80
C GLN A 44 -19.82 5.82 13.47
N ASP A 45 -18.59 6.33 13.35
CA ASP A 45 -17.79 6.10 12.16
C ASP A 45 -17.18 4.69 12.15
N ALA A 46 -16.83 4.15 13.33
CA ALA A 46 -16.43 2.76 13.48
C ALA A 46 -17.55 1.81 13.02
N TRP A 47 -18.79 2.09 13.40
CA TRP A 47 -19.99 1.39 12.90
C TRP A 47 -20.11 1.41 11.37
N LYS A 48 -19.86 2.56 10.73
CA LYS A 48 -19.90 2.68 9.27
C LYS A 48 -18.85 1.79 8.61
N VAL A 49 -17.67 1.64 9.22
CA VAL A 49 -16.64 0.70 8.73
C VAL A 49 -17.15 -0.73 8.77
N LEU A 50 -17.77 -1.16 9.88
CA LEU A 50 -18.35 -2.50 9.99
C LEU A 50 -19.47 -2.70 8.95
N LYS A 51 -20.46 -1.80 8.88
CA LYS A 51 -21.57 -1.85 7.93
C LYS A 51 -21.15 -1.88 6.45
N LYS A 52 -19.97 -1.35 6.12
CA LYS A 52 -19.47 -1.34 4.73
C LYS A 52 -19.21 -2.75 4.20
N THR A 53 -18.71 -3.64 5.04
CA THR A 53 -18.21 -4.95 4.60
C THR A 53 -18.89 -6.12 5.30
N MET A 54 -19.23 -5.98 6.59
CA MET A 54 -19.75 -7.05 7.43
C MET A 54 -21.26 -7.25 7.21
N PRO A 55 -21.72 -8.45 6.78
CA PRO A 55 -23.14 -8.79 6.81
C PRO A 55 -23.58 -8.96 8.26
N PHE A 56 -24.81 -8.54 8.59
CA PHE A 56 -25.35 -8.62 9.96
C PHE A 56 -24.37 -8.15 11.04
N PRO A 57 -23.89 -6.90 10.97
CA PRO A 57 -22.82 -6.41 11.83
C PRO A 57 -23.17 -6.52 13.32
N SER A 58 -24.45 -6.40 13.69
CA SER A 58 -24.88 -6.55 15.08
C SER A 58 -24.72 -7.97 15.60
N ILE A 59 -24.80 -8.98 14.72
CA ILE A 59 -24.54 -10.38 15.05
C ILE A 59 -23.03 -10.64 15.00
N LEU A 60 -22.40 -10.48 13.84
CA LEU A 60 -20.98 -10.83 13.65
C LEU A 60 -20.05 -10.05 14.57
N GLY A 61 -20.33 -8.77 14.85
CA GLY A 61 -19.52 -7.99 15.80
C GLY A 61 -19.55 -8.53 17.23
N ARG A 62 -20.58 -9.28 17.63
CA ARG A 62 -20.66 -9.92 18.96
C ARG A 62 -19.92 -11.25 19.02
N ILE A 63 -19.91 -12.01 17.93
CA ILE A 63 -19.49 -13.41 17.91
C ILE A 63 -18.24 -13.68 17.07
N CYS A 64 -17.63 -12.64 16.49
CA CYS A 64 -16.37 -12.74 15.76
C CYS A 64 -15.30 -13.44 16.60
N ASP A 65 -14.72 -14.48 16.04
CA ASP A 65 -13.60 -15.27 16.57
C ASP A 65 -12.22 -14.63 16.28
N ALA A 66 -12.22 -13.47 15.61
CA ALA A 66 -11.07 -12.60 15.39
C ALA A 66 -9.81 -13.30 14.82
N PRO A 67 -9.90 -14.04 13.68
CA PRO A 67 -8.72 -14.68 13.06
C PRO A 67 -7.64 -13.68 12.63
N CYS A 68 -8.00 -12.40 12.50
CA CYS A 68 -7.05 -11.32 12.22
C CYS A 68 -6.02 -11.08 13.34
N ARG A 69 -6.28 -11.56 14.57
CA ARG A 69 -5.39 -11.45 15.73
C ARG A 69 -4.05 -12.13 15.48
N ASP A 70 -4.08 -13.30 14.86
CA ASP A 70 -2.89 -14.15 14.61
C ASP A 70 -1.89 -13.50 13.65
N ARG A 71 -2.36 -12.59 12.81
CA ARG A 71 -1.53 -11.81 11.87
C ARG A 71 -1.38 -10.35 12.27
N CYS A 72 -1.72 -9.97 13.50
CA CYS A 72 -1.59 -8.58 13.92
C CYS A 72 -0.12 -8.22 14.15
N LYS A 73 0.43 -7.27 13.39
CA LYS A 73 1.81 -6.75 13.59
C LYS A 73 2.10 -6.28 15.01
N ARG A 74 1.09 -5.80 15.75
CA ARG A 74 1.24 -5.40 17.17
C ARG A 74 1.73 -6.56 18.05
N GLY A 75 1.40 -7.80 17.68
CA GLY A 75 1.86 -9.02 18.35
C GLY A 75 3.39 -9.21 18.32
N LYS A 76 4.11 -8.55 17.41
CA LYS A 76 5.58 -8.53 17.41
C LYS A 76 6.17 -7.61 18.48
N ALA A 77 5.36 -6.72 19.05
CA ALA A 77 5.75 -5.75 20.07
C ALA A 77 4.77 -5.82 21.25
N GLY A 78 4.44 -7.02 21.72
CA GLY A 78 3.48 -7.24 22.79
C GLY A 78 2.30 -8.09 22.33
N GLN A 79 1.10 -7.76 22.78
CA GLN A 79 -0.09 -8.52 22.42
C GLN A 79 -0.79 -7.89 21.20
N ALA A 80 -1.46 -8.73 20.41
CA ALA A 80 -2.29 -8.26 19.31
C ALA A 80 -3.41 -7.31 19.77
N ILE A 81 -4.02 -6.62 18.81
CA ILE A 81 -5.23 -5.84 19.07
C ILE A 81 -6.42 -6.80 19.15
N GLU A 82 -7.21 -6.66 20.20
CA GLU A 82 -8.41 -7.47 20.46
C GLU A 82 -9.60 -6.97 19.61
N ILE A 83 -9.49 -7.11 18.28
CA ILE A 83 -10.47 -6.59 17.31
C ILE A 83 -11.88 -7.12 17.59
N GLY A 84 -12.07 -8.42 17.86
CA GLY A 84 -13.40 -8.97 18.15
C GLY A 84 -14.05 -8.36 19.40
N ARG A 85 -13.25 -8.04 20.44
CA ARG A 85 -13.76 -7.34 21.63
C ARG A 85 -14.13 -5.89 21.32
N LEU A 86 -13.34 -5.21 20.47
CA LEU A 86 -13.65 -3.86 19.99
C LEU A 86 -14.91 -3.84 19.14
N GLU A 87 -15.08 -4.82 18.24
CA GLU A 87 -16.30 -5.01 17.44
C GLU A 87 -17.51 -5.16 18.35
N ARG A 88 -17.44 -6.04 19.37
CA ARG A 88 -18.51 -6.23 20.36
C ARG A 88 -18.87 -4.93 21.08
N ALA A 89 -17.86 -4.20 21.54
CA ALA A 89 -18.06 -2.91 22.22
C ALA A 89 -18.72 -1.88 21.28
N CYS A 90 -18.29 -1.84 20.01
CA CYS A 90 -18.89 -0.97 19.00
C CYS A 90 -20.38 -1.33 18.80
N VAL A 91 -20.69 -2.60 18.57
CA VAL A 91 -22.05 -3.03 18.22
C VAL A 91 -23.02 -3.12 19.40
N SER A 92 -22.50 -2.89 20.61
CA SER A 92 -23.30 -2.69 21.83
C SER A 92 -23.83 -1.26 21.96
N THR A 93 -23.46 -0.36 21.05
CA THR A 93 -24.02 0.99 20.94
C THR A 93 -25.05 1.08 19.81
N PRO A 94 -26.00 2.03 19.83
CA PRO A 94 -26.98 2.16 18.76
C PRO A 94 -26.35 2.36 17.38
N ALA A 95 -26.76 1.54 16.42
CA ALA A 95 -26.28 1.62 15.05
C ALA A 95 -26.72 2.93 14.37
N PRO A 96 -25.90 3.52 13.48
CA PRO A 96 -26.32 4.65 12.68
C PRO A 96 -27.48 4.25 11.76
N LYS A 97 -28.49 5.12 11.66
CA LYS A 97 -29.56 4.98 10.66
C LYS A 97 -28.94 5.16 9.27
N GLN A 98 -28.86 4.07 8.52
CA GLN A 98 -28.36 4.07 7.15
C GLN A 98 -29.28 3.23 6.30
N ARG A 99 -29.85 3.84 5.26
CA ARG A 99 -30.67 3.10 4.30
C ARG A 99 -29.74 2.34 3.38
N ILE A 100 -29.92 1.02 3.29
CA ILE A 100 -29.25 0.22 2.28
C ILE A 100 -29.92 0.56 0.93
N PRO A 101 -29.19 1.12 -0.05
CA PRO A 101 -29.77 1.38 -1.36
C PRO A 101 -30.11 0.05 -2.02
N ALA A 102 -31.39 -0.16 -2.32
CA ALA A 102 -31.82 -1.30 -3.12
C ALA A 102 -31.44 -1.04 -4.58
N LEU A 103 -30.72 -1.99 -5.21
CA LEU A 103 -30.50 -1.97 -6.64
C LEU A 103 -31.80 -2.32 -7.38
N PRO A 104 -31.95 -1.93 -8.66
CA PRO A 104 -33.10 -2.34 -9.46
C PRO A 104 -33.28 -3.86 -9.43
N LYS A 105 -34.53 -4.30 -9.32
CA LYS A 105 -34.87 -5.73 -9.30
C LYS A 105 -34.39 -6.40 -10.59
N LYS A 106 -33.77 -7.56 -10.46
CA LYS A 106 -33.44 -8.47 -11.55
C LYS A 106 -34.56 -9.49 -11.70
N GLU A 107 -34.85 -9.91 -12.93
CA GLU A 107 -35.82 -10.97 -13.24
C GLU A 107 -35.19 -12.36 -13.06
N LYS A 108 -34.59 -12.58 -11.88
CA LYS A 108 -33.89 -13.83 -11.53
C LYS A 108 -34.22 -14.23 -10.10
N ARG A 109 -34.70 -15.47 -9.94
CA ARG A 109 -35.16 -16.04 -8.68
C ARG A 109 -34.12 -17.00 -8.13
N ILE A 110 -33.78 -16.86 -6.85
CA ILE A 110 -32.79 -17.71 -6.17
C ILE A 110 -33.41 -18.33 -4.92
N ALA A 111 -33.33 -19.66 -4.82
CA ALA A 111 -33.69 -20.38 -3.60
C ALA A 111 -32.47 -20.56 -2.70
N ILE A 112 -32.64 -20.37 -1.40
CA ILE A 112 -31.61 -20.54 -0.38
C ILE A 112 -32.18 -21.46 0.69
N THR A 113 -31.45 -22.51 1.07
CA THR A 113 -31.90 -23.43 2.12
C THR A 113 -31.14 -23.21 3.42
N GLY A 114 -31.83 -23.30 4.55
CA GLY A 114 -31.31 -23.01 5.88
C GLY A 114 -31.22 -21.51 6.19
N SER A 115 -31.12 -21.19 7.48
CA SER A 115 -31.06 -19.83 8.03
C SER A 115 -29.88 -19.61 8.97
N ASP A 116 -28.81 -20.39 8.83
CA ASP A 116 -27.54 -20.11 9.49
C ASP A 116 -26.77 -18.96 8.79
N LEU A 117 -25.67 -18.50 9.37
CA LEU A 117 -24.92 -17.31 8.92
C LEU A 117 -24.47 -17.36 7.46
N ASP A 118 -24.13 -18.53 6.92
CA ASP A 118 -23.78 -18.72 5.52
C ASP A 118 -24.97 -18.42 4.61
N SER A 119 -26.11 -19.07 4.84
CA SER A 119 -27.34 -18.85 4.07
C SER A 119 -27.90 -17.45 4.22
N LEU A 120 -27.90 -16.90 5.44
CA LEU A 120 -28.29 -15.52 5.69
C LEU A 120 -27.36 -14.54 4.96
N THR A 121 -26.05 -14.79 4.97
CA THR A 121 -25.08 -13.92 4.27
C THR A 121 -25.26 -13.99 2.76
N ALA A 122 -25.48 -15.20 2.22
CA ALA A 122 -25.77 -15.37 0.80
C ALA A 122 -27.05 -14.62 0.38
N ALA A 123 -28.12 -14.73 1.18
CA ALA A 123 -29.36 -14.00 0.98
C ALA A 123 -29.12 -12.48 0.99
N TRP A 124 -28.37 -11.98 1.98
CA TRP A 124 -28.09 -10.56 2.13
C TRP A 124 -27.28 -10.00 0.94
N ASP A 125 -26.20 -10.67 0.54
CA ASP A 125 -25.35 -10.22 -0.57
C ASP A 125 -26.10 -10.27 -1.91
N LEU A 126 -26.94 -11.28 -2.15
CA LEU A 126 -27.74 -11.40 -3.38
C LEU A 126 -28.93 -10.44 -3.42
N ALA A 127 -29.65 -10.24 -2.31
CA ALA A 127 -30.77 -9.29 -2.23
C ALA A 127 -30.29 -7.86 -2.51
N ARG A 128 -29.12 -7.47 -1.97
CA ARG A 128 -28.49 -6.17 -2.28
C ARG A 128 -28.10 -5.99 -3.75
N LYS A 129 -27.93 -7.09 -4.48
CA LYS A 129 -27.70 -7.11 -5.94
C LYS A 129 -28.98 -7.08 -6.77
N GLY A 130 -30.15 -7.01 -6.13
CA GLY A 130 -31.47 -6.90 -6.78
C GLY A 130 -32.11 -8.24 -7.14
N TYR A 131 -31.56 -9.38 -6.71
CA TYR A 131 -32.15 -10.69 -6.96
C TYR A 131 -33.39 -10.94 -6.10
N GLU A 132 -34.35 -11.73 -6.62
CA GLU A 132 -35.49 -12.20 -5.85
C GLU A 132 -35.08 -13.45 -5.06
N ILE A 133 -35.15 -13.38 -3.73
CA ILE A 133 -34.64 -14.41 -2.84
C ILE A 133 -35.79 -15.06 -2.08
N SER A 134 -35.88 -16.39 -2.14
CA SER A 134 -36.70 -17.20 -1.25
C SER A 134 -35.81 -18.06 -0.37
N LEU A 135 -35.85 -17.84 0.95
CA LEU A 135 -35.12 -18.60 1.95
C LEU A 135 -36.07 -19.62 2.60
N PHE A 136 -35.66 -20.89 2.64
CA PHE A 136 -36.44 -22.00 3.18
C PHE A 136 -35.74 -22.58 4.39
N ASP A 137 -36.38 -22.57 5.55
CA ASP A 137 -35.85 -23.14 6.77
C ASP A 137 -36.83 -24.16 7.38
N SER A 138 -36.28 -25.24 7.95
CA SER A 138 -37.07 -26.29 8.60
C SER A 138 -37.59 -25.91 9.99
N GLY A 139 -36.95 -24.95 10.66
CA GLY A 139 -37.32 -24.44 11.97
C GLY A 139 -38.53 -23.51 11.94
N ASP A 140 -39.08 -23.28 13.12
CA ASP A 140 -40.18 -22.34 13.37
C ASP A 140 -39.70 -20.89 13.55
N GLN A 141 -38.39 -20.69 13.70
CA GLN A 141 -37.72 -19.40 13.78
C GLN A 141 -36.45 -19.38 12.91
N PRO A 142 -36.17 -18.28 12.19
CA PRO A 142 -34.96 -18.14 11.42
C PRO A 142 -33.76 -17.78 12.32
N GLY A 143 -32.56 -18.23 11.93
CA GLY A 143 -31.31 -17.97 12.63
C GLY A 143 -30.50 -19.22 12.96
N GLY A 144 -31.05 -20.42 12.73
CA GLY A 144 -30.34 -21.68 12.90
C GLY A 144 -29.56 -21.77 14.22
N CYS A 145 -28.24 -22.00 14.12
CA CYS A 145 -27.36 -22.13 15.27
C CYS A 145 -27.22 -20.85 16.12
N LEU A 146 -27.54 -19.67 15.58
CA LEU A 146 -27.49 -18.39 16.31
C LEU A 146 -28.47 -18.37 17.49
N LEU A 147 -29.62 -19.03 17.34
CA LEU A 147 -30.66 -19.11 18.38
C LEU A 147 -30.24 -19.98 19.58
N ALA A 148 -29.23 -20.84 19.40
CA ALA A 148 -28.66 -21.68 20.45
C ALA A 148 -27.55 -20.97 21.26
N MET A 149 -27.10 -19.79 20.83
CA MET A 149 -26.08 -19.03 21.55
C MET A 149 -26.61 -18.44 22.86
N SER A 150 -25.69 -18.15 23.80
CA SER A 150 -26.05 -17.56 25.08
C SER A 150 -26.65 -16.16 24.90
N GLU A 151 -27.80 -15.92 25.54
CA GLU A 151 -28.49 -14.61 25.56
C GLU A 151 -27.58 -13.45 26.04
N LYS A 152 -26.55 -13.75 26.84
CA LYS A 152 -25.58 -12.75 27.29
C LYS A 152 -24.60 -12.31 26.19
N ILE A 153 -24.33 -13.17 25.22
CA ILE A 153 -23.37 -12.94 24.13
C ILE A 153 -24.10 -12.45 22.89
N LEU A 154 -25.17 -13.15 22.51
CA LEU A 154 -25.99 -12.83 21.35
C LEU A 154 -27.47 -12.88 21.78
N PRO A 155 -28.03 -11.76 22.22
CA PRO A 155 -29.44 -11.69 22.58
C PRO A 155 -30.33 -12.03 21.37
N ARG A 156 -31.43 -12.75 21.61
CA ARG A 156 -32.34 -13.18 20.51
C ARG A 156 -32.93 -12.00 19.75
N TYR A 157 -33.23 -10.90 20.44
CA TYR A 157 -33.75 -9.69 19.80
C TYR A 157 -32.80 -9.12 18.73
N VAL A 158 -31.48 -9.29 18.88
CA VAL A 158 -30.49 -8.83 17.90
C VAL A 158 -30.60 -9.65 16.61
N VAL A 159 -30.78 -10.97 16.75
CA VAL A 159 -30.98 -11.87 15.61
C VAL A 159 -32.30 -11.52 14.91
N GLU A 160 -33.38 -11.34 15.67
CA GLU A 160 -34.68 -10.95 15.14
C GLU A 160 -34.67 -9.60 14.40
N GLU A 161 -33.95 -8.60 14.92
CA GLU A 161 -33.82 -7.28 14.29
C GLU A 161 -33.07 -7.35 12.95
N GLU A 162 -31.94 -8.05 12.90
CA GLU A 162 -31.14 -8.23 11.69
C GLU A 162 -31.88 -9.05 10.62
N ILE A 163 -32.66 -10.05 11.04
CA ILE A 163 -33.53 -10.81 10.13
C ILE A 163 -34.70 -9.94 9.64
N ARG A 164 -35.27 -9.09 10.48
CA ARG A 164 -36.30 -8.13 10.07
C ARG A 164 -35.76 -7.14 9.04
N GLU A 165 -34.52 -6.67 9.21
CA GLU A 165 -33.84 -5.84 8.19
C GLU A 165 -33.65 -6.62 6.88
N LEU A 166 -33.31 -7.91 6.94
CA LEU A 166 -33.21 -8.77 5.76
C LEU A 166 -34.55 -8.94 5.04
N SER A 167 -35.64 -9.18 5.77
CA SER A 167 -36.99 -9.23 5.18
C SER A 167 -37.39 -7.88 4.57
N ALA A 168 -37.00 -6.76 5.19
CA ALA A 168 -37.24 -5.43 4.64
C ALA A 168 -36.44 -5.15 3.35
N LEU A 169 -35.37 -5.92 3.07
CA LEU A 169 -34.69 -5.92 1.77
C LEU A 169 -35.42 -6.73 0.69
N GLY A 170 -36.54 -7.40 1.04
CA GLY A 170 -37.37 -8.16 0.11
C GLY A 170 -37.05 -9.65 0.04
N VAL A 171 -36.34 -10.20 1.04
CA VAL A 171 -36.13 -11.65 1.16
C VAL A 171 -37.39 -12.32 1.71
N ASP A 172 -37.95 -13.27 0.96
CA ASP A 172 -39.09 -14.09 1.37
C ASP A 172 -38.61 -15.26 2.23
N ILE A 173 -38.83 -15.18 3.55
CA ILE A 173 -38.39 -16.20 4.51
C ILE A 173 -39.56 -17.15 4.82
N ARG A 174 -39.41 -18.42 4.43
CA ARG A 174 -40.38 -19.49 4.61
C ARG A 174 -39.91 -20.45 5.68
N LEU A 175 -40.58 -20.41 6.82
CA LEU A 175 -40.34 -21.25 8.00
C LEU A 175 -41.19 -22.52 7.94
N ASN A 176 -40.84 -23.53 8.75
CA ASN A 176 -41.48 -24.84 8.74
C ASN A 176 -41.52 -25.48 7.33
N ALA A 177 -40.51 -25.17 6.50
CA ALA A 177 -40.44 -25.54 5.09
C ALA A 177 -39.20 -26.41 4.83
N PRO A 178 -39.15 -27.65 5.34
CA PRO A 178 -38.00 -28.52 5.15
C PRO A 178 -37.82 -28.87 3.67
N VAL A 179 -36.64 -28.57 3.12
CA VAL A 179 -36.28 -28.98 1.77
C VAL A 179 -35.71 -30.40 1.80
N ARG A 180 -36.49 -31.35 1.28
CA ARG A 180 -36.13 -32.77 1.10
C ARG A 180 -35.98 -33.08 -0.39
N ASP A 181 -35.41 -34.25 -0.71
CA ASP A 181 -35.19 -34.73 -2.09
C ASP A 181 -36.41 -34.56 -2.99
N GLU A 182 -37.60 -34.96 -2.53
CA GLU A 182 -38.85 -34.86 -3.29
C GLU A 182 -39.21 -33.41 -3.66
N VAL A 183 -39.07 -32.47 -2.72
CA VAL A 183 -39.36 -31.05 -2.92
C VAL A 183 -38.28 -30.38 -3.79
N PHE A 184 -37.03 -30.79 -3.58
CA PHE A 184 -35.88 -30.29 -4.32
C PHE A 184 -35.94 -30.70 -5.79
N HIS A 185 -36.05 -32.01 -6.06
CA HIS A 185 -36.09 -32.58 -7.40
C HIS A 185 -37.45 -32.39 -8.10
N GLY A 186 -38.55 -32.34 -7.34
CA GLY A 186 -39.90 -32.24 -7.89
C GLY A 186 -40.33 -30.84 -8.35
N GLY A 187 -39.62 -29.78 -7.95
CA GLY A 187 -40.00 -28.41 -8.35
C GLY A 187 -38.96 -27.33 -8.09
N MET A 188 -38.34 -27.29 -6.90
CA MET A 188 -37.44 -26.18 -6.51
C MET A 188 -36.29 -25.97 -7.52
N ARG A 189 -35.71 -27.05 -8.06
CA ARG A 189 -34.65 -26.95 -9.07
C ARG A 189 -35.13 -26.30 -10.38
N HIS A 190 -36.39 -26.45 -10.74
CA HIS A 190 -36.97 -25.93 -11.98
C HIS A 190 -37.60 -24.54 -11.82
N ASP A 191 -38.06 -24.23 -10.61
CA ASP A 191 -38.73 -22.96 -10.30
C ASP A 191 -37.75 -21.80 -10.10
N PHE A 192 -36.50 -22.08 -9.77
CA PHE A 192 -35.48 -21.07 -9.48
C PHE A 192 -34.34 -21.09 -10.50
N ASP A 193 -33.78 -19.92 -10.81
CA ASP A 193 -32.63 -19.80 -11.71
C ASP A 193 -31.32 -20.29 -11.05
N ALA A 194 -31.28 -20.29 -9.72
CA ALA A 194 -30.19 -20.87 -8.93
C ALA A 194 -30.69 -21.33 -7.56
N VAL A 195 -30.04 -22.35 -7.00
CA VAL A 195 -30.33 -22.85 -5.64
C VAL A 195 -29.04 -22.90 -4.84
N TYR A 196 -29.02 -22.33 -3.63
CA TYR A 196 -27.94 -22.50 -2.66
C TYR A 196 -28.37 -23.46 -1.57
N LEU A 197 -27.56 -24.50 -1.36
CA LEU A 197 -27.74 -25.46 -0.28
C LEU A 197 -26.83 -25.09 0.89
N GLY A 198 -27.44 -24.57 1.97
CA GLY A 198 -26.75 -24.23 3.21
C GLY A 198 -26.21 -25.46 3.94
N VAL A 199 -25.20 -25.26 4.80
CA VAL A 199 -24.41 -26.35 5.42
C VAL A 199 -25.26 -27.40 6.15
N ASP A 200 -26.36 -27.00 6.78
CA ASP A 200 -27.22 -27.90 7.56
C ASP A 200 -28.04 -28.88 6.69
N HIS A 201 -28.13 -28.64 5.38
CA HIS A 201 -28.92 -29.46 4.43
C HIS A 201 -28.07 -30.35 3.51
N ILE A 202 -26.74 -30.23 3.55
CA ILE A 202 -25.80 -30.99 2.68
C ILE A 202 -25.83 -32.49 2.98
N ALA A 203 -26.16 -32.90 4.20
CA ALA A 203 -26.23 -34.31 4.58
C ALA A 203 -27.39 -35.07 3.87
N ALA A 204 -28.41 -34.35 3.39
CA ALA A 204 -29.59 -34.95 2.76
C ALA A 204 -29.52 -34.97 1.23
N LEU A 205 -28.86 -33.99 0.59
CA LEU A 205 -28.95 -33.77 -0.85
C LEU A 205 -27.56 -33.82 -1.50
N ARG A 206 -27.28 -34.87 -2.29
CA ARG A 206 -26.10 -34.95 -3.17
C ARG A 206 -26.53 -34.90 -4.62
N ASP A 207 -26.48 -33.72 -5.24
CA ASP A 207 -26.62 -33.57 -6.70
C ASP A 207 -25.46 -32.73 -7.24
N GLU A 208 -24.79 -33.27 -8.25
CA GLU A 208 -23.66 -32.63 -8.93
C GLU A 208 -24.12 -32.21 -10.33
N ASN A 209 -24.87 -31.09 -10.47
CA ASN A 209 -24.81 -30.13 -11.62
C ASN A 209 -26.00 -29.14 -11.77
N ASN A 210 -25.74 -28.10 -12.55
CA ASN A 210 -26.66 -27.16 -13.23
C ASN A 210 -27.49 -26.22 -12.33
N GLY A 211 -26.86 -25.14 -11.85
CA GLY A 211 -27.52 -24.05 -11.10
C GLY A 211 -27.64 -24.27 -9.60
N VAL A 212 -27.18 -25.43 -9.10
CA VAL A 212 -27.13 -25.77 -7.67
C VAL A 212 -25.74 -25.46 -7.13
N PHE A 213 -25.68 -24.70 -6.05
CA PHE A 213 -24.45 -24.28 -5.37
C PHE A 213 -24.42 -24.91 -4.00
N VAL A 214 -23.42 -25.77 -3.79
CA VAL A 214 -23.19 -26.48 -2.54
C VAL A 214 -21.78 -26.17 -2.10
N TYR A 215 -21.66 -25.53 -0.95
CA TYR A 215 -20.38 -25.27 -0.28
C TYR A 215 -19.32 -24.49 -1.10
N GLY A 216 -18.41 -23.84 -0.39
CA GLY A 216 -17.33 -23.03 -0.94
C GLY A 216 -15.96 -23.45 -0.38
N TYR A 217 -15.63 -24.74 -0.41
CA TYR A 217 -14.25 -25.28 -0.31
C TYR A 217 -13.27 -24.50 0.61
N PHE A 218 -13.45 -24.57 1.93
CA PHE A 218 -12.33 -24.45 2.88
C PHE A 218 -12.33 -25.67 3.81
N GLN A 219 -11.49 -26.66 3.48
CA GLN A 219 -11.25 -27.85 4.32
C GLN A 219 -10.53 -27.54 5.65
N ASN A 220 -10.17 -26.28 5.92
CA ASN A 220 -9.44 -25.86 7.12
C ASN A 220 -10.16 -24.79 7.98
N GLY A 221 -11.41 -24.43 7.66
CA GLY A 221 -12.21 -23.53 8.50
C GLY A 221 -12.97 -24.34 9.53
N SER A 222 -12.62 -24.22 10.81
CA SER A 222 -13.31 -24.88 11.93
C SER A 222 -14.82 -24.78 11.77
N SER A 223 -15.53 -25.92 11.84
CA SER A 223 -16.99 -26.08 11.65
C SER A 223 -17.90 -25.26 12.59
N GLY A 224 -17.36 -24.26 13.30
CA GLY A 224 -18.07 -23.34 14.18
C GLY A 224 -17.62 -21.88 14.12
N SER A 225 -16.71 -21.48 13.22
CA SER A 225 -16.29 -20.06 13.12
C SER A 225 -17.36 -19.19 12.44
N PRO A 226 -17.89 -18.16 13.13
CA PRO A 226 -18.94 -17.31 12.54
C PRO A 226 -18.48 -16.50 11.32
N VAL A 227 -17.26 -15.96 11.34
CA VAL A 227 -16.76 -15.13 10.24
C VAL A 227 -16.45 -15.97 9.00
N TRP A 228 -16.05 -17.22 9.18
CA TRP A 228 -15.87 -18.16 8.07
C TRP A 228 -17.21 -18.58 7.46
N LYS A 229 -18.25 -18.85 8.26
CA LYS A 229 -19.61 -19.09 7.73
C LYS A 229 -20.10 -17.91 6.88
N ALA A 230 -19.90 -16.69 7.35
CA ALA A 230 -20.23 -15.50 6.55
C ALA A 230 -19.41 -15.41 5.24
N ALA A 231 -18.12 -15.72 5.29
CA ALA A 231 -17.28 -15.75 4.10
C ALA A 231 -17.74 -16.80 3.08
N GLU A 232 -18.16 -17.99 3.53
CA GLU A 232 -18.74 -19.03 2.68
C GLU A 232 -20.02 -18.56 1.98
N GLY A 233 -20.94 -17.95 2.74
CA GLY A 233 -22.16 -17.38 2.17
C GLY A 233 -21.88 -16.33 1.10
N ARG A 234 -20.91 -15.43 1.35
CA ARG A 234 -20.47 -14.42 0.38
C ARG A 234 -19.85 -15.04 -0.86
N ARG A 235 -19.03 -16.07 -0.68
CA ARG A 235 -18.39 -16.82 -1.76
C ARG A 235 -19.43 -17.49 -2.64
N ALA A 236 -20.46 -18.07 -2.04
CA ALA A 236 -21.59 -18.66 -2.75
C ALA A 236 -22.40 -17.60 -3.51
N ALA A 237 -22.78 -16.50 -2.86
CA ALA A 237 -23.48 -15.37 -3.50
C ALA A 237 -22.72 -14.81 -4.70
N THR A 238 -21.39 -14.67 -4.59
CA THR A 238 -20.53 -14.25 -5.70
C THR A 238 -20.54 -15.28 -6.84
N SER A 239 -20.53 -16.57 -6.52
CA SER A 239 -20.55 -17.64 -7.51
C SER A 239 -21.89 -17.70 -8.26
N ILE A 240 -23.00 -17.55 -7.54
CA ILE A 240 -24.36 -17.50 -8.10
C ILE A 240 -24.52 -16.27 -9.01
N ASP A 241 -24.11 -15.09 -8.56
CA ASP A 241 -24.18 -13.87 -9.37
C ASP A 241 -23.38 -14.01 -10.67
N ARG A 242 -22.17 -14.59 -10.61
CA ARG A 242 -21.32 -14.84 -11.79
C ARG A 242 -21.91 -15.88 -12.74
N TYR A 243 -22.49 -16.95 -12.19
CA TYR A 243 -23.21 -17.96 -12.98
C TYR A 243 -24.39 -17.35 -13.75
N LEU A 244 -25.23 -16.57 -13.06
CA LEU A 244 -26.39 -15.91 -13.67
C LEU A 244 -25.99 -14.87 -14.71
N GLN A 245 -24.83 -14.24 -14.54
CA GLN A 245 -24.24 -13.32 -15.53
C GLN A 245 -23.48 -14.03 -16.66
N LYS A 246 -23.36 -15.36 -16.62
CA LYS A 246 -22.61 -16.19 -17.59
C LYS A 246 -21.14 -15.77 -17.74
N VAL A 247 -20.50 -15.41 -16.62
CA VAL A 247 -19.07 -15.10 -16.56
C VAL A 247 -18.28 -16.19 -15.81
N SER A 248 -16.95 -16.19 -15.97
CA SER A 248 -16.08 -17.20 -15.35
C SER A 248 -16.27 -17.26 -13.83
N LEU A 249 -16.48 -18.48 -13.30
CA LEU A 249 -16.63 -18.76 -11.87
C LEU A 249 -15.30 -18.78 -11.11
N THR A 250 -14.16 -18.79 -11.79
CA THR A 250 -12.83 -19.01 -11.18
C THR A 250 -11.89 -17.83 -11.35
N ALA A 251 -12.09 -16.97 -12.36
CA ALA A 251 -11.18 -15.86 -12.65
C ALA A 251 -11.22 -14.75 -11.58
N GLY A 252 -10.04 -14.32 -11.10
CA GLY A 252 -9.89 -13.17 -10.21
C GLY A 252 -10.29 -13.45 -8.76
N ARG A 253 -10.15 -14.70 -8.30
CA ARG A 253 -10.54 -15.16 -6.94
C ARG A 253 -9.35 -15.39 -6.02
N GLU A 254 -8.15 -14.94 -6.40
CA GLU A 254 -6.90 -15.18 -5.67
C GLU A 254 -6.87 -14.51 -4.29
N ARG A 255 -7.72 -13.48 -4.10
CA ARG A 255 -7.88 -12.74 -2.84
C ARG A 255 -9.24 -12.97 -2.19
N GLU A 256 -9.95 -14.05 -2.53
CA GLU A 256 -11.14 -14.45 -1.78
C GLU A 256 -10.74 -15.17 -0.49
N GLY A 257 -11.23 -14.67 0.65
CA GLY A 257 -10.80 -15.17 1.95
C GLY A 257 -9.38 -14.76 2.29
N PRO A 258 -8.77 -15.31 3.34
CA PRO A 258 -7.49 -14.83 3.85
C PRO A 258 -6.33 -14.99 2.86
N TYR A 259 -5.52 -13.95 2.69
CA TYR A 259 -4.31 -13.96 1.87
C TYR A 259 -3.14 -13.23 2.55
N SER A 260 -1.94 -13.39 1.99
CA SER A 260 -0.74 -12.68 2.44
C SER A 260 -0.66 -11.33 1.73
N THR A 261 -0.57 -10.26 2.50
CA THR A 261 -0.36 -8.90 1.97
C THR A 261 1.12 -8.60 1.81
N ARG A 262 1.46 -7.75 0.84
CA ARG A 262 2.81 -7.18 0.68
C ARG A 262 3.07 -6.01 1.64
N LEU A 263 2.05 -5.48 2.32
CA LEU A 263 2.20 -4.29 3.16
C LEU A 263 3.28 -4.51 4.23
N TYR A 264 4.34 -3.70 4.14
CA TYR A 264 5.41 -3.67 5.13
C TYR A 264 5.11 -2.62 6.20
N THR A 265 5.39 -2.94 7.45
CA THR A 265 5.36 -2.00 8.56
C THR A 265 6.47 -2.38 9.51
N ARG A 266 7.45 -1.48 9.67
CA ARG A 266 8.54 -1.66 10.63
C ARG A 266 7.99 -1.66 12.06
N THR A 267 8.40 -2.66 12.85
CA THR A 267 8.03 -2.80 14.26
C THR A 267 9.19 -2.51 15.22
N ASP A 268 10.39 -2.23 14.70
CA ASP A 268 11.56 -1.91 15.50
C ASP A 268 11.35 -0.61 16.28
N GLY A 269 11.68 -0.62 17.57
CA GLY A 269 11.47 0.52 18.46
C GLY A 269 10.00 0.76 18.88
N VAL A 270 9.06 -0.09 18.45
CA VAL A 270 7.67 0.00 18.93
C VAL A 270 7.59 -0.46 20.39
N ILE A 271 6.98 0.37 21.24
CA ILE A 271 6.82 0.10 22.68
C ILE A 271 6.00 -1.17 22.91
N HIS A 272 6.51 -2.06 23.76
CA HIS A 272 5.82 -3.29 24.14
C HIS A 272 4.58 -2.99 25.00
N LEU A 273 3.38 -3.37 24.55
CA LEU A 273 2.13 -3.18 25.31
C LEU A 273 1.30 -4.47 25.38
N SER A 274 0.82 -4.79 26.58
CA SER A 274 -0.19 -5.84 26.83
C SER A 274 -1.59 -5.37 26.42
N ALA A 275 -2.47 -6.33 26.13
CA ALA A 275 -3.87 -6.10 25.83
C ALA A 275 -4.64 -5.62 27.06
N VAL A 276 -5.54 -4.67 26.84
CA VAL A 276 -6.44 -4.20 27.88
C VAL A 276 -7.33 -5.37 28.28
N GLN A 277 -7.43 -5.64 29.58
CA GLN A 277 -8.35 -6.63 30.10
C GLN A 277 -9.69 -5.93 30.40
N PRO A 278 -10.82 -6.47 29.92
CA PRO A 278 -12.13 -5.93 30.28
C PRO A 278 -12.41 -6.21 31.76
N LEU A 279 -13.05 -5.26 32.43
CA LEU A 279 -13.58 -5.47 33.79
C LEU A 279 -14.58 -6.63 33.85
N ASP A 280 -15.44 -6.77 32.82
CA ASP A 280 -16.37 -7.88 32.68
C ASP A 280 -16.02 -8.70 31.42
N PRO A 281 -15.49 -9.93 31.56
CA PRO A 281 -15.14 -10.78 30.43
C PRO A 281 -16.33 -11.16 29.52
N VAL A 282 -17.56 -11.13 30.05
CA VAL A 282 -18.78 -11.49 29.33
C VAL A 282 -19.30 -10.29 28.54
N LEU A 283 -19.50 -9.15 29.21
CA LEU A 283 -20.01 -7.93 28.57
C LEU A 283 -18.96 -7.28 27.63
N GLY A 284 -17.67 -7.50 27.90
CA GLY A 284 -16.58 -6.95 27.10
C GLY A 284 -16.16 -5.56 27.56
N TYR A 285 -15.66 -4.74 26.63
CA TYR A 285 -15.10 -3.43 26.98
C TYR A 285 -16.16 -2.38 27.25
N THR A 286 -15.93 -1.60 28.30
CA THR A 286 -16.48 -0.25 28.45
C THR A 286 -15.97 0.69 27.34
N PRO A 287 -16.63 1.83 27.08
CA PRO A 287 -16.16 2.81 26.10
C PRO A 287 -14.70 3.23 26.31
N ASP A 288 -14.30 3.48 27.55
CA ASP A 288 -12.93 3.91 27.86
C ASP A 288 -11.90 2.79 27.65
N GLU A 289 -12.23 1.55 28.01
CA GLU A 289 -11.38 0.39 27.72
C GLU A 289 -11.23 0.16 26.22
N ALA A 290 -12.31 0.31 25.46
CA ALA A 290 -12.29 0.16 24.02
C ALA A 290 -11.42 1.23 23.34
N ILE A 291 -11.50 2.48 23.79
CA ILE A 291 -10.63 3.57 23.33
C ILE A 291 -9.16 3.24 23.61
N ARG A 292 -8.84 2.79 24.84
CA ARG A 292 -7.46 2.42 25.21
C ARG A 292 -6.93 1.25 24.41
N GLU A 293 -7.73 0.19 24.24
CA GLU A 293 -7.35 -0.99 23.46
C GLU A 293 -7.13 -0.63 21.99
N ALA A 294 -8.05 0.13 21.39
CA ALA A 294 -7.92 0.59 20.02
C ALA A 294 -6.72 1.53 19.83
N GLY A 295 -6.40 2.36 20.83
CA GLY A 295 -5.24 3.25 20.85
C GLY A 295 -3.88 2.53 20.81
N ARG A 296 -3.85 1.22 21.08
CA ARG A 296 -2.63 0.40 20.91
C ARG A 296 -2.33 0.09 19.44
N CYS A 297 -3.29 0.29 18.53
CA CYS A 297 -3.15 -0.06 17.12
C CYS A 297 -2.05 0.76 16.43
N LEU A 298 -1.15 0.08 15.70
CA LEU A 298 -0.01 0.72 15.03
C LEU A 298 -0.41 1.56 13.81
N GLN A 299 -1.67 1.48 13.36
CA GLN A 299 -2.11 2.07 12.11
C GLN A 299 -1.17 1.70 10.95
N CYS A 300 -0.94 0.38 10.79
CA CYS A 300 0.07 -0.19 9.90
C CYS A 300 0.07 0.45 8.52
N GLN A 301 1.24 0.89 8.06
CA GLN A 301 1.47 1.58 6.80
C GLN A 301 2.94 1.42 6.36
N CYS A 302 3.18 1.44 5.05
CA CYS A 302 4.51 1.42 4.46
C CYS A 302 4.93 2.83 4.04
N LEU A 303 5.47 3.59 5.00
CA LEU A 303 5.97 4.95 4.79
C LEU A 303 7.48 5.08 5.05
N GLU A 304 8.26 4.00 4.93
CA GLU A 304 9.70 3.99 5.23
C GLU A 304 10.48 5.06 4.47
N CYS A 305 10.20 5.23 3.17
CA CYS A 305 10.80 6.28 2.37
C CYS A 305 10.39 7.70 2.83
N VAL A 306 9.15 7.89 3.28
CA VAL A 306 8.64 9.19 3.75
C VAL A 306 9.24 9.55 5.11
N LYS A 307 9.45 8.56 6.00
CA LYS A 307 10.05 8.75 7.33
C LYS A 307 11.47 9.32 7.28
N VAL A 308 12.22 9.02 6.22
CA VAL A 308 13.64 9.42 6.08
C VAL A 308 13.86 10.53 5.04
N CYS A 309 12.81 11.00 4.35
CA CYS A 309 12.93 11.92 3.24
C CYS A 309 12.15 13.21 3.48
N GLU A 310 12.85 14.30 3.80
CA GLU A 310 12.23 15.61 4.04
C GLU A 310 11.46 16.13 2.81
N TYR A 311 11.94 15.81 1.60
CA TYR A 311 11.20 16.06 0.36
C TYR A 311 9.81 15.41 0.38
N LEU A 312 9.72 14.08 0.58
CA LEU A 312 8.42 13.40 0.58
C LEU A 312 7.52 13.87 1.72
N LYS A 313 8.10 14.10 2.90
CA LYS A 313 7.40 14.61 4.08
C LYS A 313 6.81 16.00 3.86
N HIS A 314 7.56 16.91 3.23
CA HIS A 314 7.11 18.27 2.92
C HIS A 314 5.85 18.28 2.05
N PHE A 315 5.78 17.41 1.05
CA PHE A 315 4.64 17.33 0.13
C PHE A 315 3.47 16.47 0.67
N GLY A 316 3.65 15.71 1.76
CA GLY A 316 2.57 15.04 2.51
C GLY A 316 1.91 13.82 1.86
N GLY A 317 2.34 13.43 0.67
CA GLY A 317 1.99 12.20 -0.04
C GLY A 317 3.08 11.12 0.00
N TYR A 318 2.94 10.13 -0.88
CA TYR A 318 3.79 8.94 -0.95
C TYR A 318 4.03 8.55 -2.41
N PRO A 319 5.02 7.69 -2.71
CA PRO A 319 5.52 7.48 -4.06
C PRO A 319 4.45 7.19 -5.13
N LYS A 320 3.54 6.24 -4.89
CA LYS A 320 2.47 5.90 -5.86
C LYS A 320 1.65 7.10 -6.30
N ARG A 321 1.22 7.92 -5.32
CA ARG A 321 0.44 9.12 -5.57
C ARG A 321 1.23 10.10 -6.43
N TYR A 322 2.51 10.31 -6.12
CA TYR A 322 3.37 11.20 -6.88
C TYR A 322 3.68 10.69 -8.28
N THR A 323 3.80 9.38 -8.48
CA THR A 323 3.93 8.80 -9.83
C THR A 323 2.77 9.26 -10.72
N ARG A 324 1.54 9.17 -10.20
CA ARG A 324 0.35 9.59 -10.92
C ARG A 324 0.27 11.10 -11.13
N GLU A 325 0.61 11.88 -10.11
CA GLU A 325 0.64 13.35 -10.22
C GLU A 325 1.67 13.82 -11.25
N ILE A 326 2.88 13.22 -11.26
CA ILE A 326 3.95 13.53 -12.22
C ILE A 326 3.53 13.13 -13.64
N TYR A 327 2.97 11.92 -13.81
CA TYR A 327 2.46 11.47 -15.10
C TYR A 327 1.39 12.43 -15.65
N ASN A 328 0.38 12.74 -14.85
CA ASN A 328 -0.69 13.66 -15.24
C ASN A 328 -0.13 15.05 -15.60
N ASN A 329 0.85 15.55 -14.84
CA ASN A 329 1.52 16.82 -15.10
C ASN A 329 2.24 16.84 -16.46
N ALA A 330 2.88 15.73 -16.83
CA ALA A 330 3.53 15.57 -18.13
C ALA A 330 2.52 15.58 -19.29
N SER A 331 1.34 14.99 -19.09
CA SER A 331 0.24 14.96 -20.07
C SER A 331 -0.44 16.31 -20.30
N ILE A 332 -0.26 17.32 -19.43
CA ILE A 332 -0.89 18.64 -19.60
C ILE A 332 -0.35 19.34 -20.85
N VAL A 333 -1.23 19.55 -21.83
CA VAL A 333 -0.94 20.33 -23.05
C VAL A 333 -1.08 21.83 -22.77
N MET A 334 -2.23 22.26 -22.25
CA MET A 334 -2.50 23.64 -21.83
C MET A 334 -2.96 23.66 -20.37
N GLY A 335 -2.51 24.65 -19.59
CA GLY A 335 -2.88 24.82 -18.18
C GLY A 335 -1.69 24.82 -17.21
N ALA A 336 -1.98 25.01 -15.93
CA ALA A 336 -0.98 25.11 -14.87
C ALA A 336 -0.41 23.72 -14.49
N ARG A 337 0.92 23.59 -14.55
CA ARG A 337 1.64 22.38 -14.15
C ARG A 337 1.94 22.39 -12.66
N GLN A 338 1.00 21.86 -11.88
CA GLN A 338 1.04 21.91 -10.41
C GLN A 338 2.16 21.07 -9.81
N ALA A 339 2.64 20.03 -10.51
CA ALA A 339 3.70 19.14 -10.00
C ALA A 339 5.12 19.65 -10.29
N ASN A 340 5.30 20.78 -10.98
CA ASN A 340 6.65 21.28 -11.32
C ASN A 340 7.52 21.52 -10.08
N ARG A 341 6.93 22.08 -9.01
CA ARG A 341 7.67 22.30 -7.75
C ARG A 341 8.05 20.96 -7.10
N LEU A 342 7.15 19.99 -7.10
CA LEU A 342 7.40 18.62 -6.60
C LEU A 342 8.58 17.99 -7.35
N ILE A 343 8.49 17.91 -8.68
CA ILE A 343 9.51 17.30 -9.54
C ILE A 343 10.90 17.91 -9.31
N ASN A 344 10.97 19.24 -9.21
CA ASN A 344 12.25 19.97 -9.09
C ASN A 344 12.80 20.05 -7.65
N SER A 345 12.03 19.67 -6.63
CA SER A 345 12.48 19.71 -5.23
C SER A 345 13.29 18.47 -4.80
N CYS A 346 13.22 17.36 -5.55
CA CYS A 346 13.96 16.15 -5.21
C CYS A 346 15.49 16.34 -5.33
N SER A 347 16.27 16.02 -4.31
CA SER A 347 17.75 16.13 -4.36
C SER A 347 18.44 14.97 -5.08
N LEU A 348 17.68 14.01 -5.61
CA LEU A 348 18.17 12.83 -6.32
C LEU A 348 19.16 11.95 -5.52
N CYS A 349 19.10 11.97 -4.19
CA CYS A 349 20.07 11.28 -3.35
C CYS A 349 19.95 9.75 -3.39
N GLY A 350 18.76 9.20 -3.63
CA GLY A 350 18.49 7.77 -3.68
C GLY A 350 18.12 7.12 -2.35
N LEU A 351 18.05 7.90 -1.26
CA LEU A 351 17.72 7.37 0.07
C LEU A 351 16.35 6.68 0.11
N CYS A 352 15.38 7.19 -0.64
CA CYS A 352 14.05 6.59 -0.71
C CYS A 352 14.06 5.17 -1.31
N GLU A 353 14.93 4.90 -2.28
CA GLU A 353 15.11 3.57 -2.87
C GLU A 353 15.78 2.66 -1.86
N ALA A 354 16.88 3.11 -1.26
CA ALA A 354 17.69 2.33 -0.33
C ALA A 354 16.92 1.84 0.92
N VAL A 355 15.86 2.55 1.33
CA VAL A 355 15.02 2.12 2.47
C VAL A 355 13.69 1.50 2.04
N CYS A 356 13.37 1.50 0.73
CA CYS A 356 12.09 0.97 0.27
C CYS A 356 12.15 -0.57 0.24
N PRO A 357 11.16 -1.28 0.83
CA PRO A 357 11.12 -2.74 0.76
C PRO A 357 10.97 -3.32 -0.66
N GLU A 358 10.62 -2.48 -1.64
CA GLU A 358 10.34 -2.85 -3.03
C GLU A 358 11.16 -1.98 -4.02
N ASP A 359 12.22 -1.35 -3.49
CA ASP A 359 13.21 -0.57 -4.24
C ASP A 359 12.61 0.60 -5.05
N PHE A 360 11.54 1.23 -4.57
CA PHE A 360 10.95 2.38 -5.27
C PHE A 360 11.92 3.58 -5.30
N ALA A 361 12.38 3.94 -6.51
CA ALA A 361 13.30 5.03 -6.75
C ALA A 361 12.60 6.35 -7.11
N MET A 362 12.24 7.17 -6.12
CA MET A 362 11.68 8.51 -6.38
C MET A 362 12.65 9.43 -7.12
N GLN A 363 13.96 9.26 -6.90
CA GLN A 363 14.99 10.03 -7.61
C GLN A 363 14.94 9.77 -9.12
N THR A 364 14.79 8.51 -9.53
CA THR A 364 14.74 8.15 -10.96
C THR A 364 13.50 8.74 -11.60
N LEU A 365 12.33 8.55 -10.97
CA LEU A 365 11.07 9.14 -11.42
C LEU A 365 11.16 10.68 -11.57
N CYS A 366 11.73 11.37 -10.58
CA CYS A 366 11.86 12.83 -10.66
C CYS A 366 12.86 13.25 -11.74
N LEU A 367 13.99 12.54 -11.89
CA LEU A 367 15.00 12.85 -12.89
C LEU A 367 14.46 12.64 -14.32
N GLU A 368 13.77 11.54 -14.57
CA GLU A 368 13.13 11.27 -15.86
C GLU A 368 12.09 12.34 -16.20
N ALA A 369 11.28 12.74 -15.21
CA ALA A 369 10.34 13.84 -15.40
C ALA A 369 11.05 15.16 -15.75
N ARG A 370 12.18 15.46 -15.11
CA ARG A 370 13.00 16.65 -15.45
C ARG A 370 13.54 16.58 -16.87
N ARG A 371 14.08 15.44 -17.28
CA ARG A 371 14.60 15.21 -18.65
C ARG A 371 13.50 15.44 -19.69
N GLU A 372 12.33 14.87 -19.47
CA GLU A 372 11.17 15.08 -20.33
C GLU A 372 10.75 16.55 -20.38
N MET A 373 10.78 17.24 -19.24
CA MET A 373 10.47 18.67 -19.17
C MET A 373 11.48 19.52 -19.95
N VAL A 374 12.78 19.24 -19.86
CA VAL A 374 13.82 19.94 -20.64
C VAL A 374 13.65 19.65 -22.13
N GLN A 375 13.53 18.38 -22.52
CA GLN A 375 13.39 17.96 -23.92
C GLN A 375 12.18 18.62 -24.60
N LYS A 376 11.08 18.79 -23.87
CA LYS A 376 9.85 19.41 -24.39
C LYS A 376 9.82 20.94 -24.28
N GLY A 377 10.90 21.59 -23.79
CA GLY A 377 10.93 23.04 -23.56
C GLY A 377 9.93 23.51 -22.50
N ARG A 378 9.65 22.66 -21.50
CA ARG A 378 8.64 22.88 -20.44
C ARG A 378 9.25 23.07 -19.05
N MET A 379 10.57 22.95 -18.91
CA MET A 379 11.27 23.22 -17.65
C MET A 379 11.10 24.71 -17.28
N PRO A 380 10.58 25.05 -16.09
CA PRO A 380 10.57 26.45 -15.64
C PRO A 380 12.00 26.99 -15.58
N PRO A 381 12.30 28.14 -16.20
CA PRO A 381 13.66 28.70 -16.19
C PRO A 381 14.23 28.81 -14.76
N SER A 382 13.43 29.33 -13.84
CA SER A 382 13.83 29.54 -12.44
C SER A 382 14.12 28.27 -11.64
N ALA A 383 13.82 27.07 -12.15
CA ALA A 383 14.02 25.83 -11.40
C ALA A 383 15.50 25.50 -11.18
N HIS A 384 16.35 25.71 -12.20
CA HIS A 384 17.78 25.35 -12.16
C HIS A 384 18.70 26.45 -12.73
N GLU A 385 18.17 27.57 -13.22
CA GLU A 385 18.93 28.63 -13.89
C GLU A 385 20.16 29.07 -13.10
N PHE A 386 20.02 29.40 -11.81
CA PHE A 386 21.16 29.81 -10.99
C PHE A 386 22.28 28.76 -10.97
N ALA A 387 21.93 27.49 -10.75
CA ALA A 387 22.90 26.40 -10.68
C ALA A 387 23.58 26.12 -12.03
N LEU A 388 22.85 26.31 -13.14
CA LEU A 388 23.38 26.17 -14.49
C LEU A 388 24.34 27.32 -14.84
N LEU A 389 24.01 28.55 -14.44
CA LEU A 389 24.88 29.71 -14.63
C LEU A 389 26.18 29.60 -13.80
N ASP A 390 26.07 29.14 -12.55
CA ASP A 390 27.24 28.89 -11.68
C ASP A 390 28.14 27.77 -12.23
N MET A 391 27.54 26.71 -12.78
CA MET A 391 28.26 25.65 -13.49
C MET A 391 28.99 26.20 -14.72
N ALA A 392 28.31 26.99 -15.56
CA ALA A 392 28.90 27.58 -16.75
C ALA A 392 30.09 28.50 -16.40
N PHE A 393 29.95 29.33 -15.36
CA PHE A 393 31.05 30.15 -14.84
C PHE A 393 32.22 29.28 -14.36
N SER A 394 31.93 28.25 -13.57
CA SER A 394 32.93 27.30 -13.04
C SER A 394 33.63 26.48 -14.12
N ASN A 395 33.11 26.43 -15.35
CA ASN A 395 33.77 25.76 -16.48
C ASN A 395 34.41 26.74 -17.47
N SER A 396 34.22 28.05 -17.28
CA SER A 396 34.80 29.09 -18.13
C SER A 396 36.30 29.27 -17.88
N GLU A 397 36.97 29.94 -18.81
CA GLU A 397 38.41 30.29 -18.69
C GLU A 397 38.74 31.15 -17.46
N GLN A 398 37.74 31.75 -16.82
CA GLN A 398 37.92 32.58 -15.62
C GLN A 398 38.19 31.76 -14.36
N PHE A 399 37.78 30.48 -14.34
CA PHE A 399 37.92 29.60 -13.17
C PHE A 399 38.55 28.25 -13.52
N ALA A 400 38.14 27.66 -14.64
CA ALA A 400 38.58 26.33 -14.99
C ALA A 400 40.08 26.30 -15.32
N MET A 401 40.79 25.35 -14.74
CA MET A 401 42.23 25.20 -14.92
C MET A 401 42.60 23.73 -14.87
N VAL A 402 43.52 23.30 -15.72
CA VAL A 402 44.13 21.97 -15.67
C VAL A 402 45.63 22.09 -15.92
N ARG A 403 46.45 21.62 -14.97
CA ARG A 403 47.91 21.72 -15.03
C ARG A 403 48.58 20.52 -14.38
N HIS A 404 49.72 20.10 -14.92
CA HIS A 404 50.65 19.21 -14.24
C HIS A 404 51.24 19.90 -13.01
N GLU A 405 51.80 19.10 -12.09
CA GLU A 405 52.64 19.64 -11.03
C GLU A 405 53.86 20.38 -11.63
N PRO A 406 54.27 21.54 -11.09
CA PRO A 406 55.50 22.20 -11.52
C PRO A 406 56.71 21.26 -11.50
N GLY A 407 57.40 21.13 -12.63
CA GLY A 407 58.54 20.21 -12.82
C GLY A 407 58.18 18.87 -13.46
N PHE A 408 56.90 18.54 -13.57
CA PHE A 408 56.42 17.30 -14.20
C PHE A 408 55.81 17.57 -15.58
N LYS A 409 56.11 16.69 -16.55
CA LYS A 409 55.47 16.67 -17.89
C LYS A 409 54.32 15.68 -17.98
N THR A 410 54.30 14.71 -17.08
CA THR A 410 53.24 13.71 -16.88
C THR A 410 53.11 13.49 -15.37
N GLY A 411 51.93 13.09 -14.89
CA GLY A 411 51.71 12.84 -13.47
C GLY A 411 50.90 11.56 -13.27
N ILE A 412 51.10 10.91 -12.12
CA ILE A 412 50.32 9.72 -11.74
C ILE A 412 48.97 10.13 -11.15
N PHE A 413 48.91 11.28 -10.48
CA PHE A 413 47.72 11.73 -9.76
C PHE A 413 47.18 13.07 -10.29
N LEU A 414 45.89 13.29 -10.12
CA LEU A 414 45.19 14.55 -10.40
C LEU A 414 44.27 14.90 -9.24
N PHE A 415 44.53 16.01 -8.57
CA PHE A 415 43.63 16.52 -7.54
C PHE A 415 42.51 17.36 -8.16
N PHE A 416 41.27 16.97 -7.90
CA PHE A 416 40.05 17.68 -8.28
C PHE A 416 39.28 18.08 -7.01
N PRO A 417 39.45 19.31 -6.50
CA PRO A 417 38.80 19.78 -5.28
C PRO A 417 37.28 19.99 -5.43
N GLY A 418 36.78 20.13 -6.66
CA GLY A 418 35.41 20.54 -6.95
C GLY A 418 35.20 22.06 -6.91
N CYS A 419 34.13 22.53 -7.54
CA CYS A 419 33.81 23.95 -7.67
C CYS A 419 33.54 24.61 -6.30
N GLN A 420 32.72 23.98 -5.46
CA GLN A 420 32.29 24.56 -4.18
C GLN A 420 33.44 24.76 -3.19
N LEU A 421 34.35 23.79 -3.03
CA LEU A 421 35.50 23.94 -2.12
C LEU A 421 36.44 25.04 -2.60
N SER A 422 36.64 25.12 -3.91
CA SER A 422 37.48 26.14 -4.54
C SER A 422 36.88 27.54 -4.39
N ALA A 423 35.56 27.68 -4.48
CA ALA A 423 34.86 28.94 -4.30
C ALA A 423 34.79 29.39 -2.83
N SER A 424 34.46 28.48 -1.92
CA SER A 424 34.21 28.80 -0.51
C SER A 424 35.47 28.82 0.38
N ALA A 425 36.48 28.01 0.06
CA ALA A 425 37.70 27.86 0.86
C ALA A 425 38.97 27.65 0.01
N PRO A 426 39.34 28.60 -0.87
CA PRO A 426 40.48 28.46 -1.77
C PRO A 426 41.82 28.27 -1.03
N ALA A 427 41.96 28.85 0.16
CA ALA A 427 43.15 28.63 1.00
C ALA A 427 43.29 27.17 1.44
N MET A 428 42.18 26.45 1.62
CA MET A 428 42.21 25.04 1.98
C MET A 428 42.60 24.16 0.79
N VAL A 429 42.14 24.49 -0.42
CA VAL A 429 42.59 23.82 -1.65
C VAL A 429 44.12 23.87 -1.77
N LYS A 430 44.74 25.04 -1.51
CA LYS A 430 46.21 25.18 -1.52
C LYS A 430 46.89 24.29 -0.48
N LYS A 431 46.36 24.25 0.75
CA LYS A 431 46.91 23.41 1.83
C LYS A 431 46.83 21.92 1.50
N VAL A 432 45.67 21.46 1.02
CA VAL A 432 45.46 20.07 0.62
C VAL A 432 46.37 19.71 -0.55
N TYR A 433 46.44 20.56 -1.58
CA TYR A 433 47.32 20.32 -2.72
C TYR A 433 48.79 20.23 -2.31
N ALA A 434 49.28 21.14 -1.47
CA ALA A 434 50.64 21.08 -0.93
C ALA A 434 50.89 19.81 -0.10
N HIS A 435 49.90 19.37 0.67
CA HIS A 435 49.98 18.13 1.42
C HIS A 435 50.08 16.91 0.50
N LEU A 436 49.19 16.80 -0.50
CA LEU A 436 49.18 15.70 -1.47
C LEU A 436 50.52 15.58 -2.21
N ARG A 437 51.09 16.71 -2.66
CA ARG A 437 52.41 16.75 -3.30
C ARG A 437 53.56 16.28 -2.42
N ARG A 438 53.41 16.39 -1.10
CA ARG A 438 54.42 15.96 -0.13
C ARG A 438 54.34 14.46 0.14
N ILE A 439 53.13 13.89 0.15
CA ILE A 439 52.90 12.48 0.52
C ILE A 439 52.86 11.53 -0.68
N LEU A 440 52.52 12.01 -1.88
CA LEU A 440 52.43 11.21 -3.09
C LEU A 440 53.65 11.41 -3.99
N SER A 441 54.27 10.31 -4.42
CA SER A 441 55.36 10.31 -5.42
C SER A 441 54.82 10.18 -6.84
N GLY A 442 55.47 10.81 -7.82
CA GLY A 442 55.11 10.70 -9.24
C GLY A 442 54.24 11.83 -9.80
N GLY A 443 54.11 12.93 -9.05
CA GLY A 443 53.50 14.18 -9.50
C GLY A 443 51.97 14.22 -9.32
N VAL A 444 51.49 15.32 -8.74
CA VAL A 444 50.06 15.59 -8.51
C VAL A 444 49.62 16.78 -9.34
N GLY A 445 48.91 16.54 -10.43
CA GLY A 445 48.24 17.59 -11.21
C GLY A 445 47.12 18.27 -10.41
N LEU A 446 46.69 19.45 -10.86
CA LEU A 446 45.54 20.16 -10.30
C LEU A 446 44.53 20.46 -11.40
N MET A 447 43.27 20.09 -11.17
CA MET A 447 42.15 20.44 -12.04
C MET A 447 41.06 21.17 -11.26
N LEU A 448 40.82 22.44 -11.62
CA LEU A 448 39.71 23.25 -11.14
C LEU A 448 38.59 23.24 -12.17
N GLY A 449 37.37 23.04 -11.71
CA GLY A 449 36.16 23.05 -12.54
C GLY A 449 34.92 22.56 -11.78
N CYS A 450 33.79 22.52 -12.48
CA CYS A 450 32.60 21.81 -12.02
C CYS A 450 32.58 20.38 -12.57
N CYS A 451 32.00 19.43 -11.84
CA CYS A 451 31.75 18.07 -12.35
C CYS A 451 30.47 17.97 -13.20
N ASN A 452 29.80 19.10 -13.48
CA ASN A 452 28.57 19.19 -14.27
C ASN A 452 27.32 18.57 -13.62
N ALA A 453 27.37 18.30 -12.32
CA ALA A 453 26.20 17.84 -11.57
C ALA A 453 24.95 18.73 -11.74
N PRO A 454 25.04 20.08 -11.82
CA PRO A 454 23.87 20.92 -12.05
C PRO A 454 23.10 20.61 -13.35
N ALA A 455 23.80 20.37 -14.48
CA ALA A 455 23.15 19.96 -15.73
C ALA A 455 22.45 18.61 -15.57
N PHE A 456 23.13 17.65 -14.92
CA PHE A 456 22.55 16.34 -14.63
C PHE A 456 21.28 16.47 -13.75
N TRP A 457 21.33 17.25 -12.68
CA TRP A 457 20.19 17.47 -11.78
C TRP A 457 19.03 18.20 -12.45
N ALA A 458 19.33 19.11 -13.39
CA ALA A 458 18.32 19.78 -14.19
C ALA A 458 17.65 18.85 -15.22
N GLY A 459 18.21 17.67 -15.47
CA GLY A 459 17.76 16.77 -16.52
C GLY A 459 18.17 17.21 -17.92
N ASP A 460 19.11 18.14 -18.06
CA ASP A 460 19.65 18.57 -19.35
C ASP A 460 20.79 17.65 -19.77
N GLU A 461 20.43 16.52 -20.37
CA GLU A 461 21.39 15.50 -20.79
C GLU A 461 22.36 16.01 -21.86
N ASN A 462 21.87 16.83 -22.79
CA ASN A 462 22.71 17.36 -23.87
C ASN A 462 23.80 18.28 -23.30
N LEU A 463 23.42 19.20 -22.41
CA LEU A 463 24.37 20.07 -21.74
C LEU A 463 25.34 19.28 -20.86
N PHE A 464 24.83 18.31 -20.10
CA PHE A 464 25.66 17.46 -19.26
C PHE A 464 26.72 16.71 -20.09
N GLN A 465 26.32 16.05 -21.18
CA GLN A 465 27.24 15.28 -22.02
C GLN A 465 28.27 16.18 -22.71
N ALA A 466 27.87 17.34 -23.22
CA ALA A 466 28.79 18.28 -23.87
C ALA A 466 29.87 18.78 -22.90
N GLU A 467 29.46 19.27 -21.73
CA GLU A 467 30.39 19.79 -20.71
C GLU A 467 31.24 18.69 -20.09
N PHE A 468 30.68 17.49 -19.90
CA PHE A 468 31.40 16.36 -19.32
C PHE A 468 32.41 15.75 -20.30
N SER A 469 32.13 15.78 -21.61
CA SER A 469 33.12 15.43 -22.63
C SER A 469 34.33 16.37 -22.60
N SER A 470 34.09 17.69 -22.52
CA SER A 470 35.18 18.68 -22.38
C SER A 470 36.01 18.47 -21.10
N LEU A 471 35.37 18.07 -19.99
CA LEU A 471 36.08 17.66 -18.77
C LEU A 471 36.94 16.41 -19.02
N ARG A 472 36.40 15.39 -19.69
CA ARG A 472 37.09 14.14 -20.01
C ARG A 472 38.28 14.37 -20.93
N ASP A 473 38.16 15.26 -21.91
CA ASP A 473 39.24 15.59 -22.85
C ASP A 473 40.41 16.28 -22.14
N ARG A 474 40.13 17.17 -21.18
CA ARG A 474 41.16 17.79 -20.33
C ARG A 474 41.90 16.74 -19.48
N TRP A 475 41.20 15.75 -18.94
CA TRP A 475 41.83 14.64 -18.21
C TRP A 475 42.67 13.73 -19.13
N ASN A 476 42.17 13.40 -20.32
CA ASN A 476 42.91 12.65 -21.34
C ASN A 476 44.20 13.38 -21.72
N GLY A 477 44.16 14.71 -21.85
CA GLY A 477 45.32 15.55 -22.15
C GLY A 477 46.43 15.50 -21.08
N LEU A 478 46.12 15.09 -19.85
CA LEU A 478 47.13 14.87 -18.79
C LEU A 478 47.71 13.44 -18.78
N GLY A 479 47.30 12.57 -19.69
CA GLY A 479 47.75 11.17 -19.72
C GLY A 479 46.97 10.24 -18.79
N ARG A 480 45.70 10.56 -18.50
CA ARG A 480 44.77 9.74 -17.69
C ARG A 480 45.26 9.42 -16.26
N PRO A 481 45.69 10.43 -15.47
CA PRO A 481 46.11 10.23 -14.08
C PRO A 481 44.95 9.73 -13.21
N GLN A 482 45.26 9.04 -12.10
CA GLN A 482 44.29 8.71 -11.07
C GLN A 482 43.74 9.98 -10.41
N ILE A 483 42.42 10.08 -10.29
CA ILE A 483 41.74 11.30 -9.84
C ILE A 483 41.44 11.23 -8.34
N ILE A 484 41.94 12.20 -7.59
CA ILE A 484 41.67 12.40 -6.17
C ILE A 484 40.53 13.42 -6.03
N LEU A 485 39.38 12.99 -5.54
CA LEU A 485 38.14 13.78 -5.48
C LEU A 485 37.81 14.19 -4.04
N ALA A 486 37.67 15.49 -3.79
CA ALA A 486 37.31 16.02 -2.46
C ALA A 486 35.79 16.05 -2.20
N CYS A 487 34.99 16.25 -3.26
CA CYS A 487 33.55 16.39 -3.18
C CYS A 487 32.83 15.06 -3.46
N SER A 488 31.89 14.66 -2.61
CA SER A 488 31.10 13.43 -2.76
C SER A 488 30.21 13.44 -4.01
N THR A 489 29.66 14.59 -4.40
CA THR A 489 28.94 14.74 -5.67
C THR A 489 29.86 14.51 -6.86
N CYS A 490 31.08 15.08 -6.84
CA CYS A 490 32.05 14.83 -7.90
C CYS A 490 32.42 13.34 -7.94
N TYR A 491 32.68 12.72 -6.79
CA TYR A 491 32.95 11.28 -6.70
C TYR A 491 31.85 10.46 -7.41
N ARG A 492 30.58 10.67 -7.05
CA ARG A 492 29.46 9.93 -7.64
C ARG A 492 29.29 10.19 -9.14
N ILE A 493 29.46 11.42 -9.59
CA ILE A 493 29.35 11.76 -11.02
C ILE A 493 30.46 11.07 -11.82
N PHE A 494 31.71 11.13 -11.36
CA PHE A 494 32.82 10.46 -12.05
C PHE A 494 32.69 8.94 -12.01
N GLU A 495 32.31 8.36 -10.86
CA GLU A 495 32.05 6.92 -10.72
C GLU A 495 30.98 6.43 -11.71
N THR A 496 29.91 7.20 -11.88
CA THR A 496 28.77 6.82 -12.73
C THR A 496 29.04 7.08 -14.22
N HIS A 497 29.69 8.19 -14.55
CA HIS A 497 29.79 8.70 -15.92
C HIS A 497 31.19 8.60 -16.52
N MET A 498 32.18 8.12 -15.77
CA MET A 498 33.56 7.95 -16.21
C MET A 498 34.19 6.70 -15.58
N PRO A 499 33.57 5.51 -15.75
CA PRO A 499 34.02 4.28 -15.09
C PRO A 499 35.44 3.83 -15.49
N GLU A 500 35.97 4.34 -16.60
CA GLU A 500 37.35 4.14 -17.03
C GLU A 500 38.39 4.92 -16.22
N ALA A 501 37.97 5.96 -15.48
CA ALA A 501 38.86 6.72 -14.63
C ALA A 501 39.10 5.98 -13.30
N GLN A 502 40.37 5.81 -12.95
CA GLN A 502 40.71 5.43 -11.58
C GLN A 502 40.46 6.62 -10.67
N ILE A 503 39.53 6.47 -9.72
CA ILE A 503 39.17 7.53 -8.77
C ILE A 503 39.44 7.10 -7.34
N ILE A 504 39.79 8.06 -6.49
CA ILE A 504 39.94 7.87 -5.04
C ILE A 504 39.38 9.08 -4.31
N SER A 505 38.73 8.82 -3.18
CA SER A 505 38.25 9.88 -2.28
C SER A 505 39.43 10.52 -1.56
N LEU A 506 39.49 11.85 -1.51
CA LEU A 506 40.48 12.58 -0.72
C LEU A 506 40.52 12.09 0.73
N TRP A 507 39.36 11.76 1.30
CA TRP A 507 39.24 11.31 2.69
C TRP A 507 40.02 10.01 2.95
N ARG A 508 40.07 9.09 1.97
CA ARG A 508 40.89 7.87 2.07
C ARG A 508 42.38 8.18 2.01
N VAL A 509 42.78 9.10 1.14
CA VAL A 509 44.19 9.52 1.00
C VAL A 509 44.69 10.23 2.26
N LEU A 510 43.81 10.90 3.01
CA LEU A 510 44.16 11.59 4.26
C LEU A 510 44.15 10.68 5.50
N GLU A 511 43.53 9.50 5.41
CA GLU A 511 43.55 8.48 6.48
C GLU A 511 44.86 7.68 6.48
N GLU A 512 45.52 7.57 5.32
CA GLU A 512 46.85 6.99 5.11
C GLU A 512 47.97 7.97 5.51
#